data_AF-A0A3C2CKZ8-F1
#
_entry.id   AF-A0A3C2CKZ8-F1
#
_cell.length_a   1.000
_cell.length_b   1.000
_cell.length_c   1.000
_cell.angle_alpha   90.00
_cell.angle_beta   90.00
_cell.angle_gamma   90.00
#
_symmetry.space_group_name_H-M   'P 1'
#
loop_
_entity.id
_entity.type
_entity.pdbx_description
1 polymer ?
#
loop_
_entity_poly.entity_id
_entity_poly.type
_entity_poly.pdbx_seq_one_letter_code
_entity_poly.pdbx_strand_id
1 'polypeptide(L)'
;MTESTILVAPRELKDQIERASRVLLCEASVADRLAEDITFCEINYGQGIYSWLEIATIDSTALNKALITSLRLRLPTDRKSADIHIDPSISFAFLARALHTQENYGISWSCDTEIISGSSKISSVYLKLDNSLSSMTDKKTVEALSTGLKVSLLEWNQINKIASQFLLSEEILDAS
;
A
#
# COMPACT_ATOMS: atom_id res chain seq x y z
N MET A 1 -18.86 -18.89 -2.05
CA MET A 1 -18.18 -19.21 -0.78
C MET A 1 -18.24 -17.95 0.06
N THR A 2 -18.72 -18.01 1.31
CA THR A 2 -18.68 -16.84 2.20
C THR A 2 -17.22 -16.53 2.51
N GLU A 3 -16.73 -15.40 2.03
CA GLU A 3 -15.41 -14.89 2.40
C GLU A 3 -15.40 -14.67 3.91
N SER A 4 -14.61 -15.48 4.62
CA SER A 4 -14.42 -15.32 6.05
C SER A 4 -13.58 -14.08 6.29
N THR A 5 -14.00 -13.26 7.25
CA THR A 5 -13.29 -12.02 7.63
C THR A 5 -12.88 -12.07 9.09
N ILE A 6 -11.79 -11.36 9.41
CA ILE A 6 -11.27 -11.17 10.76
C ILE A 6 -11.09 -9.68 11.04
N LEU A 7 -11.23 -9.28 12.31
CA LEU A 7 -10.92 -7.93 12.75
C LEU A 7 -9.46 -7.86 13.18
N VAL A 8 -8.71 -6.94 12.59
CA VAL A 8 -7.29 -6.69 12.90
C VAL A 8 -7.08 -5.22 13.22
N ALA A 9 -6.16 -4.92 14.13
CA ALA A 9 -5.82 -3.52 14.37
C ALA A 9 -4.98 -2.98 13.19
N PRO A 10 -5.17 -1.72 12.73
CA PRO A 10 -4.34 -1.15 11.68
C PRO A 10 -2.83 -1.25 11.93
N ARG A 11 -2.41 -1.10 13.20
CA ARG A 11 -1.01 -1.29 13.61
C ARG A 11 -0.50 -2.71 13.40
N GLU A 12 -1.36 -3.71 13.58
CA GLU A 12 -1.04 -5.11 13.41
C GLU A 12 -0.92 -5.44 11.92
N LEU A 13 -1.81 -4.91 11.09
CA LEU A 13 -1.68 -5.00 9.64
C LEU A 13 -0.36 -4.39 9.16
N LYS A 14 -0.02 -3.18 9.62
CA LYS A 14 1.24 -2.53 9.27
C LYS A 14 2.44 -3.43 9.63
N ASP A 15 2.50 -3.89 10.88
CA ASP A 15 3.59 -4.74 11.37
C ASP A 15 3.72 -6.05 10.58
N GLN A 16 2.61 -6.71 10.22
CA GLN A 16 2.65 -7.94 9.42
C GLN A 16 3.15 -7.69 7.99
N ILE A 17 2.70 -6.62 7.32
CA ILE A 17 3.18 -6.27 5.97
C ILE A 17 4.66 -5.89 6.01
N GLU A 18 5.11 -5.17 7.04
CA GLU A 18 6.51 -4.80 7.21
C GLU A 18 7.38 -6.06 7.33
N ARG A 19 7.07 -6.95 8.28
CA ARG A 19 7.81 -8.21 8.46
C ARG A 19 7.80 -9.08 7.21
N ALA A 20 6.66 -9.21 6.55
CA ALA A 20 6.54 -9.98 5.32
C ALA A 20 7.40 -9.36 4.19
N SER A 21 7.44 -8.03 4.08
CA SER A 21 8.29 -7.34 3.11
C SER A 21 9.78 -7.53 3.41
N ARG A 22 10.17 -7.58 4.69
CA ARG A 22 11.55 -7.87 5.11
C ARG A 22 11.99 -9.29 4.77
N VAL A 23 11.10 -10.27 4.88
CA VAL A 23 11.35 -11.66 4.43
C VAL A 23 11.61 -11.70 2.93
N LEU A 24 10.94 -10.83 2.17
CA LEU A 24 11.19 -10.63 0.74
C LEU A 24 12.39 -9.72 0.45
N LEU A 25 13.34 -9.58 1.39
CA LEU A 25 14.59 -8.83 1.23
C LEU A 25 14.43 -7.33 0.93
N CYS A 26 13.27 -6.72 1.19
CA CYS A 26 13.14 -5.27 1.16
C CYS A 26 14.00 -4.63 2.26
N GLU A 27 14.68 -3.53 1.95
CA GLU A 27 15.35 -2.71 2.97
C GLU A 27 14.36 -2.23 4.04
N ALA A 28 14.83 -1.96 5.26
CA ALA A 28 13.96 -1.66 6.39
C ALA A 28 13.07 -0.43 6.13
N SER A 29 13.66 0.63 5.56
CA SER A 29 12.95 1.84 5.16
C SER A 29 11.92 1.59 4.06
N VAL A 30 12.21 0.69 3.12
CA VAL A 30 11.30 0.30 2.04
C VAL A 30 10.13 -0.50 2.60
N ALA A 31 10.41 -1.47 3.48
CA ALA A 31 9.39 -2.31 4.12
C ALA A 31 8.42 -1.50 4.98
N ASP A 32 8.93 -0.59 5.81
CA ASP A 32 8.10 0.31 6.63
C ASP A 32 7.21 1.20 5.74
N ARG A 33 7.79 1.79 4.69
CA ARG A 33 7.07 2.65 3.74
C ARG A 33 5.97 1.89 2.99
N LEU A 34 6.26 0.67 2.52
CA LEU A 34 5.28 -0.21 1.89
C LEU A 34 4.16 -0.58 2.86
N ALA A 35 4.49 -0.90 4.11
CA ALA A 35 3.50 -1.22 5.13
C ALA A 35 2.55 -0.05 5.40
N GLU A 36 3.06 1.18 5.42
CA GLU A 36 2.23 2.38 5.51
C GLU A 36 1.32 2.57 4.29
N ASP A 37 1.84 2.38 3.06
CA ASP A 37 1.07 2.53 1.83
C ASP A 37 -0.08 1.51 1.76
N ILE A 38 0.23 0.24 2.03
CA ILE A 38 -0.73 -0.85 1.99
C ILE A 38 -1.78 -0.73 3.10
N THR A 39 -1.37 -0.40 4.32
CA THR A 39 -2.31 -0.19 5.43
C THR A 39 -3.25 0.98 5.15
N PHE A 40 -2.71 2.10 4.62
CA PHE A 40 -3.52 3.24 4.23
C PHE A 40 -4.52 2.86 3.14
N CYS A 41 -4.08 2.11 2.13
CA CYS A 41 -4.96 1.66 1.07
C CYS A 41 -6.07 0.73 1.58
N GLU A 42 -5.73 -0.26 2.42
CA GLU A 42 -6.69 -1.21 2.96
C GLU A 42 -7.80 -0.50 3.75
N ILE A 43 -7.45 0.49 4.57
CA ILE A 43 -8.42 1.28 5.34
C ILE A 43 -9.35 2.09 4.43
N ASN A 44 -8.80 2.74 3.41
CA ASN A 44 -9.54 3.77 2.67
C ASN A 44 -10.23 3.25 1.41
N TYR A 45 -9.66 2.23 0.78
CA TYR A 45 -10.06 1.70 -0.52
C TYR A 45 -10.24 0.17 -0.53
N GLY A 46 -9.76 -0.54 0.50
CA GLY A 46 -9.75 -2.00 0.54
C GLY A 46 -8.81 -2.64 -0.48
N GLN A 47 -8.57 -3.95 -0.37
CA GLN A 47 -7.71 -4.73 -1.29
C GLN A 47 -6.26 -4.24 -1.39
N GLY A 48 -5.76 -3.52 -0.39
CA GLY A 48 -4.33 -3.23 -0.24
C GLY A 48 -3.53 -4.50 0.04
N ILE A 49 -4.02 -5.34 0.95
CA ILE A 49 -3.44 -6.65 1.28
C ILE A 49 -3.36 -7.52 0.02
N TYR A 50 -4.47 -7.67 -0.69
CA TYR A 50 -4.54 -8.43 -1.94
C TYR A 50 -3.49 -7.93 -2.95
N SER A 51 -3.41 -6.62 -3.14
CA SER A 51 -2.47 -6.00 -4.08
C SER A 51 -1.00 -6.22 -3.68
N TRP A 52 -0.71 -6.22 -2.38
CA TRP A 52 0.62 -6.57 -1.88
C TRP A 52 0.96 -8.04 -2.15
N LEU A 53 0.03 -8.96 -1.86
CA LEU A 53 0.19 -10.39 -2.09
C LEU A 53 0.44 -10.70 -3.57
N GLU A 54 -0.30 -10.04 -4.46
CA GLU A 54 -0.13 -10.18 -5.91
C GLU A 54 1.31 -9.87 -6.34
N ILE A 55 1.90 -8.77 -5.87
CA ILE A 55 3.29 -8.41 -6.20
C ILE A 55 4.30 -9.29 -5.46
N ALA A 56 4.02 -9.65 -4.21
CA ALA A 56 4.87 -10.51 -3.39
C ALA A 56 5.13 -11.88 -4.05
N THR A 57 4.19 -12.37 -4.85
CA THR A 57 4.36 -13.64 -5.61
C THR A 57 5.26 -13.54 -6.84
N ILE A 58 5.61 -12.34 -7.28
CA ILE A 58 6.44 -12.12 -8.47
C ILE A 58 7.92 -12.12 -8.07
N ASP A 59 8.39 -11.03 -7.43
CA ASP A 59 9.77 -10.87 -6.91
C ASP A 59 9.91 -9.56 -6.09
N SER A 60 10.92 -9.47 -5.23
CA SER A 60 11.21 -8.29 -4.37
C SER A 60 11.55 -7.02 -5.15
N THR A 61 12.14 -7.15 -6.33
CA THR A 61 12.42 -6.06 -7.28
C THR A 61 11.12 -5.41 -7.75
N ALA A 62 10.02 -6.15 -7.84
CA ALA A 62 8.72 -5.59 -8.20
C ALA A 62 8.15 -4.68 -7.10
N LEU A 63 8.31 -5.05 -5.82
CA LEU A 63 7.96 -4.19 -4.68
C LEU A 63 8.79 -2.90 -4.67
N ASN A 64 10.10 -3.01 -4.87
CA ASN A 64 10.99 -1.84 -4.95
C ASN A 64 10.59 -0.90 -6.10
N LYS A 65 10.27 -1.44 -7.28
CA LYS A 65 9.80 -0.64 -8.43
C LYS A 65 8.48 0.07 -8.12
N ALA A 66 7.52 -0.63 -7.52
CA ALA A 66 6.23 -0.02 -7.13
C ALA A 66 6.44 1.15 -6.16
N LEU A 67 7.35 1.01 -5.18
CA LEU A 67 7.69 2.09 -4.27
C LEU A 67 8.37 3.27 -4.98
N ILE A 68 9.33 3.01 -5.88
CA ILE A 68 10.01 4.08 -6.64
C ILE A 68 8.98 4.87 -7.47
N THR A 69 8.00 4.20 -8.07
CA THR A 69 6.90 4.85 -8.80
C THR A 69 6.08 5.74 -7.86
N SER A 70 5.70 5.23 -6.68
CA SER A 70 4.99 6.01 -5.65
C SER A 70 5.74 7.29 -5.25
N LEU A 71 7.06 7.20 -5.04
CA LEU A 71 7.89 8.35 -4.67
C LEU A 71 8.00 9.40 -5.78
N ARG A 72 7.81 8.99 -7.04
CA ARG A 72 7.80 9.88 -8.22
C ARG A 72 6.47 10.61 -8.41
N LEU A 73 5.40 10.22 -7.71
CA LEU A 73 4.09 10.89 -7.78
C LEU A 73 4.10 12.23 -7.05
N ARG A 74 4.72 13.23 -7.67
CA ARG A 74 4.77 14.60 -7.18
C ARG A 74 4.63 15.58 -8.32
N LEU A 75 3.87 16.65 -8.08
CA LEU A 75 3.84 17.77 -9.00
C LEU A 75 5.16 18.56 -8.91
N PRO A 76 5.90 18.77 -10.01
CA PRO A 76 7.10 19.60 -9.99
C PRO A 76 6.78 21.05 -9.60
N THR A 77 7.67 21.69 -8.84
CA THR A 77 7.47 23.01 -8.21
C THR A 77 7.13 24.13 -9.20
N ASP A 78 7.51 23.99 -10.46
CA ASP A 78 7.31 24.97 -11.54
C ASP A 78 6.13 24.64 -12.47
N ARG A 79 5.36 23.58 -12.18
CA ARG A 79 4.27 23.11 -13.04
C ARG A 79 2.91 23.22 -12.38
N LYS A 80 1.90 23.52 -13.20
CA LYS A 80 0.48 23.50 -12.79
C LYS A 80 -0.18 22.14 -12.99
N SER A 81 0.42 21.27 -13.78
CA SER A 81 -0.02 19.91 -14.00
C SER A 81 1.13 19.00 -14.42
N ALA A 82 1.00 17.72 -14.17
CA ALA A 82 1.91 16.68 -14.63
C ALA A 82 1.13 15.44 -15.04
N ASP A 83 1.59 14.78 -16.09
CA ASP A 83 1.13 13.46 -16.50
C ASP A 83 2.29 12.49 -16.25
N ILE A 84 2.02 11.45 -15.47
CA ILE A 84 3.00 10.48 -15.01
C ILE A 84 2.58 9.11 -15.53
N HIS A 85 3.33 8.61 -16.51
CA HIS A 85 3.14 7.27 -17.04
C HIS A 85 3.85 6.22 -16.18
N ILE A 86 3.19 5.07 -16.01
CA ILE A 86 3.62 3.96 -15.17
C ILE A 86 3.67 2.70 -16.03
N ASP A 87 4.88 2.22 -16.31
CA ASP A 87 5.15 0.99 -17.06
C ASP A 87 6.17 0.11 -16.30
N PRO A 88 5.81 -1.11 -15.88
CA PRO A 88 4.49 -1.74 -16.02
C PRO A 88 3.43 -1.11 -15.11
N SER A 89 2.15 -1.28 -15.45
CA SER A 89 1.06 -0.81 -14.60
C SER A 89 1.11 -1.45 -13.21
N ILE A 90 0.73 -0.68 -12.19
CA ILE A 90 0.77 -1.11 -10.79
C ILE A 90 -0.59 -0.93 -10.12
N SER A 91 -0.83 -1.71 -9.08
CA SER A 91 -2.07 -1.59 -8.29
C SER A 91 -2.12 -0.24 -7.56
N PHE A 92 -3.32 0.35 -7.49
CA PHE A 92 -3.56 1.63 -6.82
C PHE A 92 -3.11 1.62 -5.34
N ALA A 93 -3.05 0.45 -4.70
CA ALA A 93 -2.56 0.29 -3.33
C ALA A 93 -1.17 0.89 -3.07
N PHE A 94 -0.30 0.91 -4.07
CA PHE A 94 1.04 1.48 -3.94
C PHE A 94 1.08 3.00 -4.15
N LEU A 95 -0.02 3.59 -4.64
CA LEU A 95 -0.12 5.01 -5.00
C LEU A 95 -1.02 5.80 -4.06
N ALA A 96 -2.03 5.14 -3.49
CA ALA A 96 -3.11 5.78 -2.72
C ALA A 96 -2.61 6.80 -1.69
N ARG A 97 -1.62 6.43 -0.87
CA ARG A 97 -1.11 7.32 0.17
C ARG A 97 -0.26 8.47 -0.38
N ALA A 98 0.53 8.23 -1.43
CA ALA A 98 1.31 9.27 -2.08
C ALA A 98 0.40 10.32 -2.72
N LEU A 99 -0.67 9.87 -3.38
CA LEU A 99 -1.69 10.74 -3.97
C LEU A 99 -2.47 11.51 -2.90
N HIS A 100 -2.89 10.84 -1.83
CA HIS A 100 -3.50 11.52 -0.70
C HIS A 100 -2.57 12.56 -0.06
N THR A 101 -1.27 12.28 -0.03
CA THR A 101 -0.27 13.27 0.41
C THR A 101 -0.25 14.49 -0.52
N GLN A 102 -0.41 14.31 -1.85
CA GLN A 102 -0.51 15.43 -2.79
C GLN A 102 -1.77 16.27 -2.55
N GLU A 103 -2.90 15.65 -2.22
CA GLU A 103 -4.15 16.39 -1.89
C GLU A 103 -3.96 17.36 -0.73
N ASN A 104 -3.20 16.96 0.30
CA ASN A 104 -2.88 17.80 1.45
C ASN A 104 -2.04 19.04 1.08
N TYR A 105 -1.44 19.06 -0.12
CA TYR A 105 -0.73 20.20 -0.69
C TYR A 105 -1.56 20.99 -1.73
N GLY A 106 -2.87 20.73 -1.83
CA GLY A 106 -3.73 21.39 -2.83
C GLY A 106 -3.43 20.91 -4.25
N ILE A 107 -3.22 19.61 -4.41
CA ILE A 107 -3.04 18.98 -5.72
C ILE A 107 -4.15 17.96 -5.89
N SER A 108 -5.01 18.17 -6.88
CA SER A 108 -5.96 17.16 -7.31
C SER A 108 -5.27 16.14 -8.23
N TRP A 109 -5.76 14.92 -8.20
CA TRP A 109 -5.23 13.84 -9.01
C TRP A 109 -6.37 13.05 -9.65
N SER A 110 -6.08 12.45 -10.81
CA SER A 110 -6.95 11.49 -11.47
C SER A 110 -6.12 10.41 -12.15
N CYS A 111 -6.70 9.24 -12.36
CA CYS A 111 -6.04 8.13 -13.05
C CYS A 111 -6.68 7.86 -14.42
N ASP A 112 -5.99 7.09 -15.25
CA ASP A 112 -6.52 6.54 -16.50
C ASP A 112 -7.69 5.57 -16.29
N THR A 113 -7.73 4.92 -15.12
CA THR A 113 -8.76 3.94 -14.75
C THR A 113 -9.55 4.43 -13.53
N GLU A 114 -10.85 4.15 -13.51
CA GLU A 114 -11.69 4.40 -12.33
C GLU A 114 -11.24 3.53 -11.15
N ILE A 115 -11.07 4.16 -9.98
CA ILE A 115 -10.59 3.47 -8.78
C ILE A 115 -11.77 2.89 -8.03
N ILE A 116 -11.92 1.58 -8.15
CA ILE A 116 -12.95 0.80 -7.45
C ILE A 116 -12.38 0.28 -6.12
N SER A 117 -11.10 -0.10 -6.09
CA SER A 117 -10.39 -0.57 -4.89
C SER A 117 -8.88 -0.43 -5.04
N GLY A 118 -8.12 -0.86 -4.02
CA GLY A 118 -6.66 -0.92 -4.05
C GLY A 118 -6.06 -1.76 -5.19
N SER A 119 -6.81 -2.75 -5.71
CA SER A 119 -6.33 -3.63 -6.79
C SER A 119 -6.50 -3.06 -8.20
N SER A 120 -7.17 -1.91 -8.34
CA SER A 120 -7.29 -1.21 -9.63
C SER A 120 -5.90 -0.96 -10.24
N LYS A 121 -5.67 -1.45 -11.46
CA LYS A 121 -4.39 -1.28 -12.18
C LYS A 121 -4.34 0.10 -12.82
N ILE A 122 -3.27 0.83 -12.52
CA ILE A 122 -3.07 2.21 -12.97
C ILE A 122 -1.86 2.26 -13.91
N SER A 123 -2.05 2.84 -15.08
CA SER A 123 -0.98 3.03 -16.07
C SER A 123 -0.60 4.50 -16.23
N SER A 124 -1.47 5.43 -15.83
CA SER A 124 -1.15 6.86 -15.83
C SER A 124 -1.85 7.59 -14.69
N VAL A 125 -1.14 8.57 -14.13
CA VAL A 125 -1.65 9.50 -13.12
C VAL A 125 -1.50 10.93 -13.62
N TYR A 126 -2.59 11.68 -13.56
CA TYR A 126 -2.63 13.10 -13.86
C TYR A 126 -2.70 13.87 -12.54
N LEU A 127 -1.73 14.76 -12.32
CA LEU A 127 -1.68 15.67 -11.18
C LEU A 127 -1.99 17.09 -11.66
N LYS A 128 -2.76 17.85 -10.89
CA LYS A 128 -3.09 19.24 -11.19
C LYS A 128 -3.13 20.06 -9.91
N LEU A 129 -2.51 21.24 -9.93
CA LEU A 129 -2.62 22.19 -8.83
C LEU A 129 -4.08 22.66 -8.71
N ASP A 130 -4.65 22.43 -7.54
CA ASP A 130 -6.03 22.73 -7.21
C ASP A 130 -6.06 23.39 -5.83
N ASN A 131 -6.43 24.67 -5.77
CA ASN A 131 -6.44 25.40 -4.50
C ASN A 131 -7.56 24.94 -3.55
N SER A 132 -8.37 23.95 -3.94
CA SER A 132 -9.33 23.31 -3.06
C SER A 132 -8.65 22.22 -2.22
N LEU A 133 -8.67 22.41 -0.89
CA LEU A 133 -8.24 21.38 0.05
C LEU A 133 -9.35 20.34 0.20
N SER A 134 -9.02 19.10 -0.13
CA SER A 134 -9.87 17.93 0.09
C SER A 134 -9.79 17.52 1.57
N SER A 135 -10.94 17.34 2.24
CA SER A 135 -11.03 16.88 3.63
C SER A 135 -11.27 15.36 3.76
N MET A 136 -10.98 14.60 2.71
CA MET A 136 -11.56 13.27 2.47
C MET A 136 -10.81 12.09 3.13
N THR A 137 -10.39 12.14 4.41
CA THR A 137 -9.67 10.93 4.93
C THR A 137 -9.61 10.66 6.42
N ASP A 138 -10.14 11.52 7.28
CA ASP A 138 -10.00 11.25 8.73
C ASP A 138 -11.03 10.24 9.26
N LYS A 139 -12.25 10.18 8.69
CA LYS A 139 -13.33 9.37 9.27
C LYS A 139 -13.06 7.86 9.23
N LYS A 140 -12.67 7.32 8.07
CA LYS A 140 -12.37 5.88 7.93
C LYS A 140 -11.17 5.47 8.77
N THR A 141 -10.15 6.31 8.80
CA THR A 141 -8.94 6.09 9.61
C THR A 141 -9.27 6.08 11.10
N VAL A 142 -10.02 7.07 11.59
CA VAL A 142 -10.47 7.14 13.00
C VAL A 142 -11.33 5.93 13.36
N GLU A 143 -12.26 5.54 12.50
CA GLU A 143 -13.09 4.36 12.71
C GLU A 143 -12.24 3.09 12.82
N ALA A 144 -11.36 2.83 11.84
CA ALA A 144 -10.49 1.66 11.82
C ALA A 144 -9.56 1.57 13.05
N LEU A 145 -9.08 2.72 13.56
CA LEU A 145 -8.29 2.77 14.79
C LEU A 145 -9.10 2.42 16.04
N SER A 146 -10.41 2.68 16.04
CA SER A 146 -11.30 2.44 17.18
C SER A 146 -11.93 1.05 17.20
N THR A 147 -12.36 0.52 16.05
CA THR A 147 -13.14 -0.73 15.94
C THR A 147 -12.36 -1.87 15.31
N GLY A 148 -11.17 -1.60 14.78
CA GLY A 148 -10.41 -2.54 13.97
C GLY A 148 -10.89 -2.57 12.51
N LEU A 149 -10.06 -3.16 11.67
CA LEU A 149 -10.26 -3.29 10.24
C LEU A 149 -10.71 -4.70 9.91
N LYS A 150 -11.82 -4.84 9.16
CA LYS A 150 -12.25 -6.14 8.65
C LYS A 150 -11.40 -6.51 7.43
N VAL A 151 -10.65 -7.60 7.54
CA VAL A 151 -9.79 -8.11 6.46
C VAL A 151 -10.17 -9.54 6.10
N SER A 152 -9.85 -9.95 4.86
CA SER A 152 -10.01 -11.33 4.41
C SER A 152 -9.15 -12.27 5.27
N LEU A 153 -9.77 -13.29 5.86
CA LEU A 153 -9.05 -14.28 6.67
C LEU A 153 -8.04 -15.06 5.82
N LEU A 154 -8.37 -15.32 4.55
CA LEU A 154 -7.48 -16.04 3.64
C LEU A 154 -6.21 -15.23 3.37
N GLU A 155 -6.37 -13.95 3.04
CA GLU A 155 -5.24 -13.07 2.74
C GLU A 155 -4.41 -12.79 4.01
N TRP A 156 -5.08 -12.59 5.14
CA TRP A 156 -4.43 -12.44 6.44
C TRP A 156 -3.53 -13.64 6.77
N ASN A 157 -4.04 -14.86 6.58
CA ASN A 157 -3.27 -16.08 6.81
C ASN A 157 -2.08 -16.21 5.86
N GLN A 158 -2.20 -15.72 4.61
CA GLN A 158 -1.09 -15.71 3.66
C GLN A 158 0.01 -14.74 4.10
N ILE A 159 -0.33 -13.50 4.50
CA ILE A 159 0.66 -12.56 5.03
C ILE A 159 1.32 -13.13 6.27
N ASN A 160 0.55 -13.65 7.23
CA ASN A 160 1.10 -14.22 8.47
C ASN A 160 2.09 -15.36 8.20
N LYS A 161 1.81 -16.20 7.19
CA LYS A 161 2.72 -17.29 6.78
C LYS A 161 4.06 -16.77 6.23
N ILE A 162 4.05 -15.62 5.55
CA ILE A 162 5.27 -14.99 5.06
C ILE A 162 5.98 -14.31 6.23
N ALA A 163 5.27 -13.47 6.99
CA ALA A 163 5.81 -12.71 8.11
C ALA A 163 6.38 -13.59 9.24
N SER A 164 5.85 -14.80 9.47
CA SER A 164 6.38 -15.72 10.48
C SER A 164 7.81 -16.17 10.19
N GLN A 165 8.27 -16.08 8.93
CA GLN A 165 9.64 -16.41 8.54
C GLN A 165 10.63 -15.28 8.88
N PHE A 166 10.15 -14.10 9.27
CA PHE A 166 11.02 -12.98 9.66
C PHE A 166 11.83 -13.29 10.92
N LEU A 167 11.26 -14.13 11.80
CA LEU A 167 11.92 -14.67 12.98
C LEU A 167 12.19 -16.17 12.75
N LEU A 168 13.14 -16.52 11.87
CA LEU A 168 13.68 -17.89 11.90
C LEU A 168 14.38 -18.08 13.24
N SER A 169 13.83 -18.99 14.05
CA SER A 169 14.32 -19.40 15.37
C SER A 169 15.83 -19.63 15.39
N GLU A 170 16.47 -19.29 16.51
CA GLU A 170 17.89 -19.59 16.80
C GLU A 170 18.29 -21.04 16.44
N GLU A 171 17.36 -21.99 16.48
CA GLU A 171 17.55 -23.39 16.07
C GLU A 171 18.08 -23.59 14.65
N ILE A 172 17.87 -22.65 13.72
CA ILE A 172 18.42 -22.72 12.35
C ILE A 172 19.81 -22.09 12.28
N LEU A 173 20.10 -21.14 13.16
CA LEU A 173 21.43 -20.52 13.28
C LEU A 173 22.41 -21.45 14.02
N ASP A 174 21.93 -22.22 15.00
CA ASP A 174 22.72 -23.20 15.77
C ASP A 174 22.98 -24.52 15.03
N ALA A 175 22.31 -24.76 13.89
CA ALA A 175 22.52 -25.93 13.05
C ALA A 175 23.65 -25.75 12.00
N SER A 176 24.39 -24.63 12.06
CA SER A 176 25.49 -24.26 11.13
C SER A 176 26.87 -24.52 11.70
#